data_AF-A0A1G7MEZ6-F1
#
_entry.id   AF-A0A1G7MEZ6-F1
#
_cell.length_a   1.000
_cell.length_b   1.000
_cell.length_c   1.000
_cell.angle_alpha   90.00
_cell.angle_beta   90.00
_cell.angle_gamma   90.00
#
_symmetry.space_group_name_H-M   'P 1'
#
loop_
_entity.id
_entity.type
_entity.pdbx_description
1 polymer ?
#
loop_
_entity_poly.entity_id
_entity_poly.type
_entity_poly.pdbx_seq_one_letter_code
_entity_poly.pdbx_strand_id
1 'polypeptide(L)'
;MIHPQLDSPNRLRRHQLLAHREELATAAIEHLGHDLPGADVLFRAIHLVEQLISAEYPDTWQAHYPDWISRDADRLHNADTPRTDTCRICRTAARAVVRTDLAPPTAA
;
A
#
# COMPACT_ATOMS: atom_id res chain seq x y z
N MET A 1 -17.26 20.75 -4.03
CA MET A 1 -16.12 20.10 -3.33
C MET A 1 -14.85 20.70 -3.88
N ILE A 2 -14.19 21.58 -3.12
CA ILE A 2 -12.96 22.25 -3.52
C ILE A 2 -11.81 21.32 -3.11
N HIS A 3 -11.15 20.68 -4.08
CA HIS A 3 -9.84 20.08 -3.82
C HIS A 3 -8.91 21.23 -3.39
N PRO A 4 -8.27 21.18 -2.21
CA PRO A 4 -7.37 22.23 -1.80
C PRO A 4 -6.24 22.29 -2.83
N GLN A 5 -6.14 23.44 -3.47
CA GLN A 5 -5.35 23.62 -4.67
C GLN A 5 -3.87 23.32 -4.35
N LEU A 6 -3.27 22.45 -5.16
CA LEU A 6 -1.84 22.19 -5.17
C LEU A 6 -1.19 23.39 -5.88
N ASP A 7 -1.21 24.55 -5.22
CA ASP A 7 -0.97 25.87 -5.81
C ASP A 7 0.45 26.11 -6.31
N SER A 8 1.40 25.24 -5.93
CA SER A 8 2.77 25.31 -6.39
C SER A 8 3.27 23.95 -6.91
N PRO A 9 4.09 23.92 -7.97
CA PRO A 9 4.73 22.68 -8.45
C PRO A 9 5.48 21.91 -7.35
N ASN A 10 6.07 22.64 -6.40
CA ASN A 10 6.75 22.07 -5.24
C ASN A 10 5.77 21.35 -4.30
N ARG A 11 4.60 21.95 -3.99
CA ARG A 11 3.55 21.30 -3.19
C ARG A 11 2.97 20.07 -3.90
N LEU A 12 2.73 20.16 -5.20
CA LEU A 12 2.27 19.04 -6.02
C LEU A 12 3.27 17.87 -5.99
N ARG A 13 4.55 18.15 -6.21
CA ARG A 13 5.60 17.13 -6.20
C ARG A 13 5.73 16.45 -4.84
N ARG A 14 5.74 17.22 -3.76
CA ARG A 14 5.71 16.66 -2.40
C ARG A 14 4.53 15.73 -2.19
N HIS A 15 3.33 16.14 -2.59
CA HIS A 15 2.13 15.31 -2.49
C HIS A 15 2.25 14.02 -3.31
N GLN A 16 2.76 14.10 -4.54
CA GLN A 16 2.97 12.93 -5.40
C GLN A 16 3.95 11.92 -4.78
N LEU A 17 5.05 12.39 -4.19
CA LEU A 17 6.02 11.51 -3.53
C LEU A 17 5.41 10.82 -2.29
N LEU A 18 4.65 11.56 -1.48
CA LEU A 18 3.95 11.00 -0.32
C LEU A 18 2.92 9.94 -0.73
N ALA A 19 2.11 10.25 -1.75
CA ALA A 19 1.12 9.31 -2.28
C ALA A 19 1.81 8.06 -2.85
N HIS A 20 2.89 8.24 -3.63
CA HIS A 20 3.62 7.14 -4.22
C HIS A 20 4.28 6.23 -3.17
N ARG A 21 4.84 6.82 -2.10
CA ARG A 21 5.37 6.05 -0.95
C ARG A 21 4.30 5.18 -0.32
N GLU A 22 3.12 5.74 -0.07
CA GLU A 22 1.98 5.04 0.54
C GLU A 22 1.47 3.89 -0.36
N GLU A 23 1.40 4.10 -1.67
CA GLU A 23 1.02 3.07 -2.64
C GLU A 23 2.02 1.90 -2.65
N LEU A 24 3.32 2.21 -2.67
CA LEU A 24 4.39 1.20 -2.62
C LEU A 24 4.40 0.44 -1.30
N ALA A 25 4.25 1.13 -0.17
CA ALA A 25 4.16 0.51 1.16
C ALA A 25 2.98 -0.45 1.24
N THR A 26 1.80 -0.01 0.81
CA THR A 26 0.60 -0.85 0.76
C THR A 26 0.86 -2.11 -0.07
N ALA A 27 1.41 -1.97 -1.28
CA ALA A 27 1.71 -3.11 -2.13
C ALA A 27 2.77 -4.05 -1.53
N ALA A 28 3.84 -3.51 -0.93
CA ALA A 28 4.91 -4.30 -0.33
C ALA A 28 4.38 -5.15 0.84
N ILE A 29 3.59 -4.54 1.71
CA ILE A 29 3.00 -5.20 2.88
C ILE A 29 1.98 -6.27 2.45
N GLU A 30 1.15 -5.96 1.46
CA GLU A 30 0.23 -6.94 0.87
C GLU A 30 0.98 -8.13 0.29
N HIS A 31 2.06 -7.91 -0.47
CA HIS A 31 2.87 -9.01 -1.01
C HIS A 31 3.56 -9.81 0.10
N LEU A 32 4.15 -9.13 1.09
CA LEU A 32 4.84 -9.76 2.21
C LEU A 32 3.88 -10.62 3.04
N GLY A 33 2.69 -10.11 3.37
CA GLY A 33 1.70 -10.83 4.17
C GLY A 33 1.11 -12.06 3.48
N HIS A 34 1.28 -12.18 2.15
CA HIS A 34 0.76 -13.28 1.35
C HIS A 34 1.85 -14.12 0.69
N ASP A 35 3.11 -13.99 1.15
CA ASP A 35 4.28 -14.69 0.61
C ASP A 35 4.38 -14.58 -0.93
N LEU A 36 3.97 -13.44 -1.49
CA LEU A 36 4.04 -13.19 -2.93
C LEU A 36 5.42 -12.63 -3.31
N PRO A 37 5.93 -13.03 -4.49
CA PRO A 37 7.19 -12.50 -4.98
C PRO A 37 7.13 -10.98 -5.20
N GLY A 38 8.29 -10.33 -5.13
CA GLY A 38 8.45 -8.90 -5.42
C GLY A 38 8.27 -7.97 -4.23
N ALA A 39 7.94 -8.47 -3.04
CA ALA A 39 7.91 -7.65 -1.82
C ALA A 39 9.25 -6.93 -1.58
N ASP A 40 10.38 -7.62 -1.78
CA ASP A 40 11.73 -7.07 -1.65
C ASP A 40 12.03 -5.94 -2.65
N VAL A 41 11.57 -6.09 -3.90
CA VAL A 41 11.67 -5.05 -4.93
C VAL A 41 10.85 -3.82 -4.53
N LEU A 42 9.64 -4.03 -4.01
CA LEU A 42 8.77 -2.95 -3.55
C LEU A 42 9.39 -2.22 -2.34
N PHE A 43 9.96 -2.94 -1.37
CA PHE A 43 10.68 -2.32 -0.25
C PHE A 43 11.89 -1.49 -0.70
N ARG A 44 12.64 -1.95 -1.70
CA ARG A 44 13.70 -1.13 -2.32
C ARG A 44 13.14 0.14 -2.97
N ALA A 45 12.00 0.06 -3.64
CA ALA A 45 11.34 1.22 -4.22
C ALA A 45 10.86 2.22 -3.15
N ILE A 46 10.28 1.74 -2.04
CA ILE A 46 9.92 2.59 -0.88
C ILE A 46 11.15 3.35 -0.41
N HIS A 47 12.27 2.65 -0.20
CA HIS A 47 13.50 3.26 0.28
C HIS A 47 14.00 4.38 -0.65
N LEU A 48 13.94 4.19 -1.97
CA LEU A 48 14.32 5.22 -2.93
C LEU A 48 13.42 6.46 -2.86
N VAL A 49 12.11 6.26 -2.71
CA VAL A 49 11.16 7.38 -2.55
C VAL A 49 11.39 8.10 -1.23
N GLU A 50 11.65 7.38 -0.14
CA GLU A 50 11.95 7.97 1.16
C GLU A 50 13.26 8.75 1.15
N GLN A 51 14.31 8.26 0.48
CA GLN A 51 15.54 9.02 0.26
C GLN A 51 15.26 10.30 -0.53
N LEU A 52 14.43 10.24 -1.57
CA LEU A 52 14.08 11.42 -2.36
C LEU A 52 13.29 12.44 -1.55
N ILE A 53 12.35 11.99 -0.72
CA ILE A 53 11.61 12.87 0.21
C ILE A 53 12.55 13.48 1.25
N SER A 54 13.48 12.69 1.81
CA SER A 54 14.46 13.20 2.77
C SER A 54 15.39 14.25 2.14
N ALA A 55 15.72 14.12 0.87
CA ALA A 55 16.60 15.05 0.15
C ALA A 55 15.87 16.32 -0.29
N GLU A 56 14.65 16.21 -0.83
CA GLU A 56 13.89 17.35 -1.35
C GLU A 56 13.04 18.06 -0.28
N TYR A 57 12.58 17.34 0.75
CA TYR A 57 11.62 17.81 1.77
C TYR A 57 11.97 17.26 3.17
N PRO A 58 13.13 17.60 3.75
CA PRO A 58 13.62 17.01 5.01
C PRO A 58 12.62 17.13 6.18
N ASP A 59 11.97 18.29 6.35
CA ASP A 59 10.96 18.47 7.40
C ASP A 59 9.75 17.54 7.23
N THR A 60 9.38 17.27 5.98
CA THR A 60 8.29 16.34 5.65
C THR A 60 8.71 14.92 5.98
N TRP A 61 9.93 14.52 5.62
CA TRP A 61 10.45 13.20 6.00
C TRP A 61 10.46 13.04 7.53
N GLN A 62 11.00 14.02 8.26
CA GLN A 62 11.11 13.95 9.72
C GLN A 62 9.75 13.88 10.42
N ALA A 63 8.76 14.61 9.91
CA ALA A 63 7.40 14.59 10.46
C ALA A 63 6.67 13.26 10.21
N HIS A 64 6.94 12.57 9.10
CA HIS A 64 6.16 11.40 8.68
C HIS A 64 6.85 10.05 8.92
N TYR A 65 8.18 10.00 8.92
CA TYR A 65 8.93 8.74 8.98
C TYR A 65 8.61 7.86 10.21
N PRO A 66 8.51 8.39 11.45
CA PRO A 66 8.14 7.57 12.61
C PRO A 66 6.74 6.93 12.49
N ASP A 67 5.78 7.69 11.96
CA ASP A 67 4.40 7.22 11.77
C ASP A 67 4.30 6.19 10.65
N TRP A 68 5.10 6.35 9.59
CA TRP A 68 5.16 5.38 8.50
C TRP A 68 5.53 3.99 8.98
N ILE A 69 6.59 3.85 9.79
CA ILE A 69 7.03 2.55 10.32
C ILE A 69 5.89 1.90 11.10
N SER A 70 5.25 2.67 11.99
CA SER A 70 4.16 2.16 12.83
C SER A 70 2.96 1.72 11.99
N ARG A 71 2.52 2.56 11.04
CA ARG A 71 1.39 2.25 10.16
C ARG A 71 1.67 1.08 9.23
N ASP A 72 2.91 0.94 8.76
CA ASP A 72 3.31 -0.17 7.90
C ASP A 72 3.28 -1.49 8.67
N ALA A 73 3.77 -1.49 9.91
CA ALA A 73 3.66 -2.64 10.80
C ALA A 73 2.20 -2.98 11.11
N ASP A 74 1.35 -1.99 11.40
CA ASP A 74 -0.07 -2.19 11.71
C ASP A 74 -0.85 -2.82 10.56
N ARG A 75 -0.46 -2.56 9.30
CA ARG A 75 -1.08 -3.16 8.10
C ARG A 75 -0.66 -4.61 7.87
N LEU A 76 0.46 -5.05 8.45
CA LEU A 76 0.95 -6.41 8.27
C LEU A 76 -0.06 -7.42 8.84
N HIS A 77 -0.35 -8.43 8.04
CA HIS A 77 -1.23 -9.55 8.36
C HIS A 77 -0.77 -10.75 7.53
N ASN A 78 -1.28 -11.94 7.84
CA ASN A 78 -1.04 -13.13 7.05
C ASN A 78 -2.34 -13.66 6.41
N ALA A 79 -2.22 -14.67 5.55
CA ALA A 79 -3.36 -15.30 4.89
C ALA A 79 -4.37 -15.94 5.88
N ASP A 80 -3.92 -16.36 7.06
CA ASP A 80 -4.76 -16.96 8.11
C ASP A 80 -5.59 -15.91 8.87
N THR A 81 -5.15 -14.65 8.86
CA THR A 81 -5.87 -13.50 9.45
C THR A 81 -6.23 -12.46 8.38
N PRO A 82 -7.16 -12.78 7.47
CA PRO A 82 -7.44 -11.95 6.31
C PRO A 82 -8.06 -10.60 6.70
N ARG A 83 -7.65 -9.53 6.01
CA ARG A 83 -8.18 -8.17 6.18
C ARG A 83 -8.86 -7.67 4.90
N THR A 84 -10.05 -8.21 4.60
CA THR A 84 -10.75 -7.96 3.31
C THR A 84 -11.25 -6.52 3.13
N ASP A 85 -11.34 -5.74 4.20
CA ASP A 85 -11.70 -4.33 4.21
C ASP A 85 -10.56 -3.44 3.68
N THR A 86 -9.31 -3.81 3.96
CA THR A 86 -8.12 -2.97 3.77
C THR A 86 -7.08 -3.58 2.82
N CYS A 87 -6.97 -4.90 2.71
CA CYS A 87 -6.06 -5.60 1.81
C CYS A 87 -6.75 -5.98 0.48
N ARG A 88 -6.19 -5.54 -0.65
CA ARG A 88 -6.68 -5.81 -2.01
C ARG A 88 -6.58 -7.29 -2.37
N ILE A 89 -5.53 -7.97 -1.91
CA ILE A 89 -5.33 -9.40 -2.16
C ILE A 89 -6.39 -10.22 -1.42
N CYS A 90 -6.57 -9.99 -0.12
CA CYS A 90 -7.66 -10.61 0.66
C CYS A 90 -9.03 -10.36 0.04
N ARG A 91 -9.31 -9.11 -0.34
CA ARG A 91 -10.59 -8.75 -0.96
C ARG A 91 -10.82 -9.49 -2.28
N THR A 92 -9.79 -9.67 -3.08
CA THR A 92 -9.85 -10.40 -4.36
C THR A 92 -10.06 -11.89 -4.12
N ALA A 93 -9.32 -12.48 -3.19
CA ALA A 93 -9.46 -13.89 -2.80
C ALA A 93 -10.87 -14.19 -2.27
N ALA A 94 -11.41 -13.32 -1.40
CA ALA A 94 -12.76 -13.48 -0.86
C ALA A 94 -13.84 -13.44 -1.97
N ARG A 95 -13.70 -12.54 -2.95
CA ARG A 95 -14.61 -12.48 -4.11
C ARG A 95 -14.52 -13.74 -4.99
N ALA A 96 -13.34 -14.34 -5.12
CA ALA A 96 -13.15 -15.56 -5.88
C ALA A 96 -13.86 -16.76 -5.23
N VAL A 97 -13.77 -16.90 -3.90
CA VAL A 97 -14.48 -17.95 -3.14
C VAL A 97 -16.00 -17.83 -3.33
N VAL A 98 -16.56 -16.63 -3.13
CA VAL A 98 -18.01 -16.40 -3.31
C VAL A 98 -18.49 -16.77 -4.72
N ARG A 99 -17.67 -16.53 -5.76
CA ARG A 99 -18.01 -16.92 -7.14
C ARG A 99 -18.04 -18.44 -7.33
N THR A 100 -17.14 -19.18 -6.68
CA THR A 100 -17.10 -20.64 -6.74
C THR A 100 -18.32 -21.26 -6.07
N ASP A 101 -18.74 -20.71 -4.92
CA ASP A 101 -19.92 -21.20 -4.18
C ASP A 101 -21.25 -20.97 -4.92
N LEU A 102 -21.28 -20.02 -5.86
CA LEU A 102 -22.45 -19.72 -6.68
C LEU A 102 -22.51 -20.51 -7.99
N ALA A 103 -21.46 -21.26 -8.34
CA ALA A 103 -21.49 -22.11 -9.53
C ALA A 103 -22.41 -23.32 -9.26
N PRO A 104 -23.48 -23.54 -10.04
CA PRO A 104 -24.34 -24.71 -9.86
C PRO A 104 -23.51 -25.98 -10.07
N PRO A 105 -23.77 -27.07 -9.33
CA PRO A 105 -23.05 -28.33 -9.53
C PRO A 105 -23.23 -28.76 -10.99
N THR A 106 -22.13 -28.95 -11.70
CA THR A 106 -22.14 -29.56 -13.02
C THR A 106 -22.71 -30.97 -12.86
N ALA A 107 -23.92 -31.18 -13.37
CA ALA A 107 -24.53 -32.50 -13.44
C ALA A 107 -23.63 -33.43 -14.27
N ALA A 108 -23.25 -34.55 -13.67
CA ALA A 108 -22.55 -35.66 -14.33
C ALA A 108 -23.55 -36.62 -14.97
#